data_AF-A0A3B0UL35-F1
#
_entry.id   AF-A0A3B0UL35-F1
#
_cell.length_a   1.000
_cell.length_b   1.000
_cell.length_c   1.000
_cell.angle_alpha   90.00
_cell.angle_beta   90.00
_cell.angle_gamma   90.00
#
_symmetry.space_group_name_H-M   'P 1'
#
loop_
_entity.id
_entity.type
_entity.pdbx_description
1 polymer ?
#
loop_
_entity_poly.entity_id
_entity_poly.type
_entity_poly.pdbx_seq_one_letter_code
_entity_poly.pdbx_strand_id
1 'polypeptide(L)' 'MITVTNLTKKYNNVQVLNIEELTIPEGQAFGLVGNNGAGKTTFFNLILDL' A
#
# COMPACT_ATOMS: atom_id res chain seq x y z
N MET A 1 -7.03 10.65 9.29
CA MET A 1 -5.60 10.25 9.15
C MET A 1 -5.50 8.74 8.91
N ILE A 2 -4.62 8.26 8.02
CA ILE A 2 -4.35 6.82 7.81
C ILE A 2 -2.90 6.51 8.18
N THR A 3 -2.68 5.46 8.96
CA THR A 3 -1.34 4.99 9.35
C THR A 3 -1.18 3.52 8.99
N VAL A 4 -0.09 3.19 8.33
CA VAL A 4 0.29 1.84 7.92
C VAL A 4 1.63 1.52 8.56
N THR A 5 1.73 0.39 9.24
CA THR A 5 2.96 -0.07 9.90
C THR A 5 3.21 -1.54 9.54
N ASN A 6 4.44 -1.83 9.10
CA ASN A 6 4.92 -3.17 8.74
C ASN A 6 3.93 -3.96 7.84
N LEU A 7 3.37 -3.30 6.82
CA LEU A 7 2.42 -3.93 5.90
C LEU A 7 3.17 -4.71 4.82
N THR A 8 3.02 -6.04 4.87
CA THR A 8 3.54 -6.94 3.85
C THR A 8 2.41 -7.73 3.18
N LYS A 9 2.48 -7.89 1.86
CA LYS A 9 1.59 -8.79 1.12
C LYS A 9 2.41 -9.69 0.20
N LYS A 10 2.05 -10.98 0.20
CA LYS A 10 2.61 -12.00 -0.70
C LYS A 10 1.51 -12.65 -1.51
N TYR A 11 1.81 -12.97 -2.77
CA TYR A 11 1.01 -13.88 -3.61
C TYR A 11 1.92 -15.01 -4.06
N ASN A 12 1.52 -16.27 -3.82
CA ASN A 12 2.27 -17.46 -4.24
C ASN A 12 3.78 -17.36 -3.94
N ASN A 13 4.12 -16.98 -2.71
CA ASN A 13 5.48 -16.74 -2.20
C ASN A 13 6.24 -15.51 -2.75
N VAL A 14 5.69 -14.78 -3.70
CA VAL A 14 6.27 -13.52 -4.18
C VAL A 14 5.80 -12.37 -3.30
N GLN A 15 6.73 -11.65 -2.68
CA GLN A 15 6.44 -10.42 -1.95
C GLN A 15 6.14 -9.29 -2.94
N VAL A 16 4.88 -8.85 -2.96
CA VAL A 16 4.38 -7.82 -3.88
C VAL A 16 4.25 -6.46 -3.22
N LEU A 17 4.24 -6.43 -1.89
CA LEU A 17 4.15 -5.20 -1.11
C LEU A 17 4.96 -5.35 0.17
N ASN A 18 5.74 -4.34 0.49
CA ASN A 18 6.46 -4.21 1.75
C ASN A 18 6.58 -2.73 2.11
N ILE A 19 5.80 -2.29 3.08
CA ILE A 19 5.78 -0.92 3.57
C ILE A 19 6.09 -0.96 5.06
N GLU A 20 7.27 -0.47 5.43
CA GLU A 20 7.68 -0.37 6.84
C GLU A 20 6.81 0.63 7.59
N GLU A 21 6.66 1.84 7.04
CA GLU A 21 5.80 2.88 7.59
C GLU A 21 5.25 3.79 6.48
N LEU A 22 3.98 4.15 6.57
CA LEU A 22 3.36 5.19 5.75
C LEU A 22 2.28 5.91 6.55
N THR A 23 2.34 7.23 6.57
CA THR A 23 1.32 8.09 7.17
C THR A 23 0.70 8.99 6.09
N ILE A 24 -0.62 8.94 5.96
CA ILE A 24 -1.39 9.83 5.10
C ILE A 24 -2.17 10.81 6.00
N PRO A 25 -1.82 12.11 6.00
CA PRO A 25 -2.51 13.12 6.79
C PRO A 25 -3.97 13.27 6.38
N GLU A 26 -4.80 13.75 7.31
CA GLU A 26 -6.19 14.05 7.02
C GLU A 26 -6.33 15.26 6.09
N GLY A 27 -7.34 15.22 5.21
CA GLY A 27 -7.62 16.30 4.27
C GLY A 27 -6.65 16.41 3.09
N GLN A 28 -5.71 15.48 2.92
CA GLN A 28 -4.80 15.47 1.78
C GLN A 28 -5.28 14.58 0.63
N ALA A 29 -5.01 15.04 -0.60
CA ALA A 29 -5.04 14.18 -1.78
C ALA A 29 -3.73 13.38 -1.86
N PHE A 30 -3.84 12.06 -1.86
CA PHE A 30 -2.71 11.14 -1.92
C PHE A 30 -2.75 10.33 -3.20
N GLY A 31 -1.61 10.20 -3.87
CA GLY A 31 -1.44 9.37 -5.06
C GLY A 31 -0.22 8.46 -4.92
N LEU A 32 -0.37 7.19 -5.29
CA LEU A 32 0.71 6.22 -5.31
C LEU A 32 1.21 6.03 -6.75
N VAL A 33 2.49 6.28 -7.00
CA VAL A 33 3.13 6.20 -8.32
C VAL A 33 4.21 5.13 -8.38
N GLY A 34 4.45 4.57 -9.56
CA GLY A 34 5.48 3.53 -9.78
C GLY A 34 5.15 2.63 -10.96
N ASN A 35 6.10 1.75 -11.32
CA ASN A 35 5.97 0.82 -12.45
C ASN A 35 4.83 -0.19 -12.27
N ASN A 36 4.43 -0.85 -13.36
CA ASN A 36 3.50 -1.98 -13.29
C ASN A 36 4.09 -3.10 -12.42
N GLY A 37 3.26 -3.71 -11.58
CA GLY A 37 3.70 -4.72 -10.62
C GLY A 37 4.30 -4.20 -9.31
N ALA A 38 4.47 -2.88 -9.13
CA ALA A 38 5.04 -2.28 -7.91
C ALA A 38 4.12 -2.35 -6.66
N GLY A 39 3.03 -3.11 -6.69
CA GLY A 39 2.14 -3.27 -5.53
C GLY A 39 1.08 -2.17 -5.34
N LYS A 40 0.90 -1.25 -6.29
CA LYS A 40 -0.03 -0.10 -6.15
C LYS A 40 -1.48 -0.51 -5.90
N THR A 41 -2.06 -1.32 -6.81
CA THR A 41 -3.43 -1.84 -6.66
C THR A 41 -3.55 -2.72 -5.42
N THR A 42 -2.51 -3.51 -5.12
CA THR A 42 -2.46 -4.34 -3.92
C THR A 42 -2.54 -3.51 -2.65
N PHE A 43 -1.82 -2.39 -2.57
CA PHE A 43 -1.91 -1.46 -1.45
C PHE A 43 -3.32 -0.88 -1.31
N PHE A 44 -3.90 -0.36 -2.40
CA PHE A 44 -5.26 0.20 -2.37
C PHE A 44 -6.32 -0.82 -1.94
N ASN A 45 -6.27 -2.06 -2.45
CA ASN A 45 -7.21 -3.08 -2.03
C ASN A 45 -7.11 -3.41 -0.54
N LEU A 46 -5.89 -3.42 0.02
CA LEU A 46 -5.69 -3.69 1.44
C LEU A 46 -6.24 -2.59 2.35
N ILE A 47 -6.11 -1.31 1.94
CA ILE A 47 -6.58 -0.18 2.77
C ILE A 47 -8.07 0.13 2.57
N LEU A 48 -8.65 -0.25 1.42
CA LEU A 48 -10.06 0.01 1.09
C LEU A 48 -10.98 -1.21 1.30
N ASP A 49 -10.42 -2.37 1.65
CA ASP A 49 -11.14 -3.65 1.77
C ASP A 49 -11.89 -4.05 0.48
N LEU A 50 -11.14 -4.09 -0.64
CA LEU A 50 -11.64 -4.45 -1.98
C LEU A 50 -11.23 -5.86 -2.44
#